data_AF-A0A1Y2DXS3-F1
#
_entry.id   AF-A0A1Y2DXS3-F1
#
_cell.length_a   1.000
_cell.length_b   1.000
_cell.length_c   1.000
_cell.angle_alpha   90.00
_cell.angle_beta   90.00
_cell.angle_gamma   90.00
#
_symmetry.space_group_name_H-M   'P 1'
#
loop_
_entity.id
_entity.type
_entity.pdbx_description
1 polymer ?
#
loop_
_entity_poly.entity_id
_entity_poly.type
_entity_poly.pdbx_seq_one_letter_code
_entity_poly.pdbx_strand_id
1 'polypeptide(L)'
;MAAVILSQHDANVLEKIKDPESNSSASVLVDPSLPKDPLITDPSVYERISQRERDVVLSVQQLEMQLAGLKPVTSDPIKDYHSAVSRLGDIISEYPKYASARNNRAQALRRLYGDTMLLQTFNPRALVQACDGQEIIKAAKTALSDLDEAIRLLTPKSLFALVSPQTGKILSLAYTQRAAIYHMTAKSMSDSRIYLGEDRKETEWTRIKFEEAASRDFAQGGRFGNEIAKQLAVSTNPTAKLCGQMVREALKKEYEPAYED
;
A
#
# COMPACT_ATOMS: atom_id res chain seq x y z
N MET A 1 25.33 -16.40 -34.18
CA MET A 1 24.15 -16.34 -33.30
C MET A 1 24.47 -15.44 -32.13
N ALA A 2 23.99 -14.19 -32.15
CA ALA A 2 24.06 -13.29 -31.01
C ALA A 2 22.65 -13.15 -30.45
N ALA A 3 22.38 -13.75 -29.29
CA ALA A 3 21.16 -13.50 -28.55
C ALA A 3 21.24 -12.06 -28.04
N VAL A 4 20.45 -11.15 -28.63
CA VAL A 4 20.40 -9.77 -28.17
C VAL A 4 19.50 -9.73 -26.93
N ILE A 5 20.15 -9.57 -25.79
CA ILE A 5 19.51 -9.32 -24.50
C ILE A 5 19.23 -7.82 -24.45
N LEU A 6 17.96 -7.43 -24.35
CA LEU A 6 17.58 -6.03 -24.08
C LEU A 6 18.38 -5.54 -22.86
N SER A 7 19.08 -4.42 -23.01
CA SER A 7 19.79 -3.87 -21.86
C SER A 7 18.76 -3.42 -20.81
N GLN A 8 19.15 -3.42 -19.54
CA GLN A 8 18.31 -2.90 -18.46
C GLN A 8 17.86 -1.46 -18.75
N HIS A 9 18.68 -0.70 -19.49
CA HIS A 9 18.38 0.67 -19.90
C HIS A 9 17.24 0.72 -20.92
N ASP A 10 17.25 -0.12 -21.94
CA ASP A 10 16.22 -0.16 -22.99
C ASP A 10 14.86 -0.57 -22.41
N ALA A 11 14.87 -1.56 -21.51
CA ALA A 11 13.67 -1.96 -20.78
C ALA A 11 13.10 -0.79 -19.95
N ASN A 12 13.95 -0.05 -19.25
CA ASN A 12 13.54 1.10 -18.45
C ASN A 12 13.02 2.27 -19.29
N VAL A 13 13.58 2.50 -20.49
CA VAL A 13 13.13 3.56 -21.41
C VAL A 13 11.75 3.21 -21.99
N LEU A 14 11.55 1.97 -22.42
CA LEU A 14 10.27 1.50 -22.95
C LEU A 14 9.17 1.46 -21.89
N GLU A 15 9.50 1.25 -20.60
CA GLU A 15 8.54 1.40 -19.51
C GLU A 15 8.10 2.85 -19.29
N LYS A 16 9.00 3.82 -19.45
CA LYS A 16 8.68 5.25 -19.25
C LYS A 16 7.85 5.87 -20.37
N ILE A 17 7.95 5.35 -21.58
CA ILE A 17 7.22 5.85 -22.77
C ILE A 17 5.76 5.38 -22.80
N LYS A 18 5.43 4.38 -21.98
CA LYS A 18 4.23 3.54 -22.16
C LYS A 18 2.90 4.10 -21.65
N ASP A 19 2.89 5.24 -20.97
CA ASP A 19 1.71 5.61 -20.18
C ASP A 19 1.49 7.13 -20.06
N PRO A 20 0.95 7.77 -21.12
CA PRO A 20 0.60 9.21 -21.10
C PRO A 20 -0.56 9.55 -20.16
N GLU A 21 -1.36 8.55 -19.73
CA GLU A 21 -2.44 8.73 -18.74
C GLU A 21 -1.95 8.58 -17.29
N SER A 22 -0.83 7.90 -17.04
CA SER A 22 -0.12 7.89 -15.75
C SER A 22 0.67 9.15 -15.46
N ASN A 23 0.21 10.31 -15.94
CA ASN A 23 0.78 11.61 -15.63
C ASN A 23 0.62 11.92 -14.12
N SER A 24 1.44 11.24 -13.31
CA SER A 24 1.78 11.50 -11.91
C SER A 24 2.62 12.77 -11.77
N SER A 25 2.90 13.45 -12.88
CA SER A 25 3.65 14.69 -13.02
C SER A 25 2.97 15.89 -12.39
N ALA A 26 1.65 15.83 -12.12
CA ALA A 26 1.01 16.75 -11.19
C ALA A 26 1.28 16.29 -9.74
N SER A 27 2.53 16.46 -9.30
CA SER A 27 2.88 16.34 -7.88
C SER A 27 1.94 17.25 -7.08
N VAL A 28 1.39 16.73 -5.98
CA VAL A 28 0.51 17.54 -5.15
C VAL A 28 1.31 18.73 -4.61
N LEU A 29 0.74 19.92 -4.73
CA LEU A 29 1.34 21.13 -4.21
C LEU A 29 1.32 21.07 -2.67
N VAL A 30 2.51 21.01 -2.08
CA VAL A 30 2.70 20.92 -0.64
C VAL A 30 2.95 22.31 -0.07
N ASP A 31 2.23 22.67 0.99
CA ASP A 31 2.39 23.94 1.69
C ASP A 31 2.76 23.67 3.16
N PRO A 32 4.02 23.96 3.57
CA PRO A 32 4.49 23.79 4.95
C PRO A 32 3.80 24.69 5.97
N SER A 33 3.15 25.78 5.55
CA SER A 33 2.44 26.69 6.44
C SER A 33 1.09 26.14 6.90
N LEU A 34 0.56 25.11 6.22
CA LEU A 34 -0.69 24.47 6.59
C LEU A 34 -0.57 23.66 7.88
N PRO A 35 -1.67 23.52 8.65
CA PRO A 35 -1.71 22.65 9.81
C PRO A 35 -1.25 21.21 9.50
N LYS A 36 -0.58 20.60 10.48
CA LYS A 36 -0.11 19.21 10.40
C LYS A 36 -1.26 18.22 10.13
N ASP A 37 -2.43 18.48 10.70
CA ASP A 37 -3.66 17.73 10.46
C ASP A 37 -4.80 18.71 10.15
N PRO A 38 -5.58 18.49 9.07
CA PRO A 38 -6.65 19.40 8.66
C PRO A 38 -7.93 19.28 9.50
N LEU A 39 -8.08 18.20 10.29
CA LEU A 39 -9.28 17.89 11.06
C LEU A 39 -9.08 18.03 12.57
N ILE A 40 -7.86 17.90 13.06
CA ILE A 40 -7.46 18.14 14.46
C ILE A 40 -6.71 19.47 14.52
N THR A 41 -7.46 20.57 14.62
CA THR A 41 -6.92 21.94 14.53
C THR A 41 -6.43 22.51 15.85
N ASP A 42 -6.88 21.98 16.99
CA ASP A 42 -6.40 22.38 18.32
C ASP A 42 -4.96 21.87 18.53
N PRO A 43 -3.95 22.76 18.66
CA PRO A 43 -2.56 22.35 18.79
C PRO A 43 -2.27 21.50 20.04
N SER A 44 -2.96 21.78 21.15
CA SER A 44 -2.75 21.06 22.43
C SER A 44 -3.33 19.65 22.37
N VAL A 45 -4.45 19.48 21.69
CA VAL A 45 -5.06 18.17 21.42
C VAL A 45 -4.18 17.40 20.45
N TYR A 46 -3.79 18.02 19.35
CA TYR A 46 -2.91 17.41 18.35
C TYR A 46 -1.60 16.92 18.96
N GLU A 47 -0.93 17.74 19.77
CA GLU A 47 0.35 17.37 20.37
C GLU A 47 0.20 16.15 21.28
N ARG A 48 -0.84 16.12 22.14
CA ARG A 48 -1.12 14.97 23.02
C ARG A 48 -1.38 13.68 22.23
N ILE A 49 -2.19 13.74 21.18
CA ILE A 49 -2.50 12.58 20.33
C ILE A 49 -1.23 12.11 19.60
N SER A 50 -0.49 13.04 19.00
CA SER A 50 0.72 12.73 18.24
C SER A 50 1.82 12.14 19.12
N GLN A 51 1.92 12.55 20.40
CA GLN A 51 2.86 11.98 21.34
C GLN A 51 2.48 10.53 21.68
N ARG A 52 1.20 10.27 21.97
CA ARG A 52 0.70 8.90 22.21
C ARG A 52 0.95 7.98 21.01
N GLU A 53 0.70 8.48 19.80
CA GLU A 53 1.00 7.75 18.57
C GLU A 53 2.51 7.48 18.43
N ARG A 54 3.36 8.50 18.62
CA ARG A 54 4.82 8.37 18.55
C ARG A 54 5.34 7.30 19.50
N ASP A 55 4.82 7.22 20.72
CA ASP A 55 5.21 6.20 21.69
C ASP A 55 4.88 4.78 21.20
N VAL A 56 3.74 4.61 20.50
CA VAL A 56 3.41 3.33 19.86
C VAL A 56 4.37 3.03 18.71
N VAL A 57 4.58 3.99 17.81
CA VAL A 57 5.47 3.82 16.65
C VAL A 57 6.91 3.49 17.08
N LEU A 58 7.42 4.14 18.11
CA LEU A 58 8.74 3.86 18.67
C LEU A 58 8.83 2.44 19.24
N SER A 59 7.79 1.96 19.92
CA SER A 59 7.76 0.57 20.38
C SER A 59 7.80 -0.42 19.21
N VAL A 60 7.01 -0.20 18.14
CA VAL A 60 7.05 -1.04 16.93
C VAL A 60 8.42 -1.00 16.26
N GLN A 61 9.07 0.15 16.17
CA GLN A 61 10.42 0.25 15.62
C GLN A 61 11.44 -0.55 16.44
N GLN A 62 11.33 -0.56 17.77
CA GLN A 62 12.18 -1.37 18.62
C GLN A 62 11.95 -2.87 18.38
N LEU A 63 10.70 -3.30 18.19
CA LEU A 63 10.37 -4.69 17.85
C LEU A 63 10.99 -5.10 16.51
N GLU A 64 10.91 -4.26 15.48
CA GLU A 64 11.53 -4.59 14.18
C GLU A 64 13.06 -4.70 14.29
N MET A 65 13.72 -3.88 15.12
CA MET A 65 15.16 -4.04 15.38
C MET A 65 15.48 -5.37 16.06
N GLN A 66 14.62 -5.85 16.97
CA GLN A 66 14.79 -7.15 17.62
C GLN A 66 14.57 -8.30 16.62
N LEU A 67 13.53 -8.21 15.80
CA LEU A 67 13.22 -9.19 14.75
C LEU A 67 14.31 -9.25 13.67
N ALA A 68 15.00 -8.13 13.41
CA ALA A 68 16.15 -8.07 12.52
C ALA A 68 17.48 -8.54 13.16
N GLY A 69 17.47 -8.94 14.44
CA GLY A 69 18.67 -9.36 15.17
C GLY A 69 19.63 -8.22 15.54
N LEU A 70 19.18 -6.96 15.43
CA LEU A 70 19.97 -5.77 15.75
C LEU A 70 19.91 -5.39 17.24
N LYS A 71 18.94 -5.95 17.98
CA LYS A 71 18.76 -5.79 19.42
C LYS A 71 18.37 -7.11 20.09
N PRO A 72 18.66 -7.31 21.38
CA PRO A 72 18.21 -8.47 22.13
C PRO A 72 16.68 -8.54 22.15
N VAL A 73 16.12 -9.73 21.90
CA VAL A 73 14.68 -10.00 22.06
C VAL A 73 14.36 -9.98 23.56
N THR A 74 13.49 -9.07 23.97
CA THR A 74 13.13 -8.87 25.38
C THR A 74 11.74 -9.39 25.75
N SER A 75 10.92 -9.69 24.75
CA SER A 75 9.50 -9.98 24.89
C SER A 75 8.99 -10.74 23.66
N ASP A 76 7.77 -11.25 23.74
CA ASP A 76 7.09 -11.91 22.62
C ASP A 76 6.66 -10.87 21.57
N PRO A 77 7.27 -10.85 20.37
CA PRO A 77 6.98 -9.85 19.35
C PRO A 77 5.51 -9.88 18.91
N ILE A 78 4.87 -11.05 18.83
CA ILE A 78 3.48 -11.15 18.38
C ILE A 78 2.57 -10.43 19.37
N LYS A 79 2.72 -10.74 20.67
CA LYS A 79 2.00 -10.06 21.75
C LYS A 79 2.20 -8.55 21.75
N ASP A 80 3.43 -8.10 21.50
CA ASP A 80 3.74 -6.67 21.49
C ASP A 80 3.14 -5.94 20.26
N TYR A 81 3.08 -6.59 19.10
CA TYR A 81 2.34 -6.06 17.95
C TYR A 81 0.83 -5.99 18.22
N HIS A 82 0.22 -7.00 18.86
CA HIS A 82 -1.19 -6.92 19.26
C HIS A 82 -1.44 -5.76 20.24
N SER A 83 -0.52 -5.54 21.19
CA SER A 83 -0.56 -4.40 22.10
C SER A 83 -0.49 -3.06 21.34
N ALA A 84 0.40 -2.94 20.34
CA ALA A 84 0.49 -1.76 19.49
C ALA A 84 -0.81 -1.52 18.70
N VAL A 85 -1.39 -2.56 18.10
CA VAL A 85 -2.69 -2.49 17.41
C VAL A 85 -3.80 -2.02 18.35
N SER A 86 -3.85 -2.55 19.58
CA SER A 86 -4.83 -2.13 20.60
C SER A 86 -4.67 -0.65 20.96
N ARG A 87 -3.44 -0.21 21.28
CA ARG A 87 -3.15 1.18 21.66
C ARG A 87 -3.47 2.17 20.54
N LEU A 88 -3.20 1.81 19.28
CA LEU A 88 -3.63 2.61 18.13
C LEU A 88 -5.16 2.61 17.99
N GLY A 89 -5.81 1.49 18.29
CA GLY A 89 -7.26 1.40 18.36
C GLY A 89 -7.87 2.32 19.40
N ASP A 90 -7.26 2.43 20.59
CA ASP A 90 -7.71 3.35 21.63
C ASP A 90 -7.62 4.81 21.18
N ILE A 91 -6.53 5.18 20.50
CA ILE A 91 -6.38 6.53 19.89
C ILE A 91 -7.49 6.79 18.87
N ILE A 92 -7.78 5.81 18.01
CA ILE A 92 -8.81 5.94 16.97
C ILE A 92 -10.22 6.02 17.58
N SER A 93 -10.50 5.27 18.64
CA SER A 93 -11.79 5.33 19.33
C SER A 93 -12.01 6.68 20.01
N GLU A 94 -10.97 7.27 20.60
CA GLU A 94 -11.04 8.59 21.23
C GLU A 94 -11.04 9.74 20.20
N TYR A 95 -10.30 9.58 19.09
CA TYR A 95 -10.19 10.56 18.01
C TYR A 95 -10.47 9.93 16.63
N PRO A 96 -11.75 9.68 16.28
CA PRO A 96 -12.12 8.95 15.05
C PRO A 96 -11.65 9.61 13.75
N LYS A 97 -11.39 10.92 13.78
CA LYS A 97 -10.92 11.72 12.64
C LYS A 97 -9.40 11.77 12.50
N TYR A 98 -8.64 11.16 13.41
CA TYR A 98 -7.18 11.17 13.37
C TYR A 98 -6.64 10.08 12.43
N ALA A 99 -6.31 10.47 11.20
CA ALA A 99 -5.97 9.55 10.12
C ALA A 99 -4.59 8.87 10.28
N SER A 100 -3.64 9.50 10.98
CA SER A 100 -2.29 8.95 11.19
C SER A 100 -2.35 7.60 11.94
N ALA A 101 -3.15 7.53 13.02
CA ALA A 101 -3.24 6.31 13.83
C ALA A 101 -3.86 5.14 13.05
N ARG A 102 -4.82 5.44 12.15
CA ARG A 102 -5.42 4.44 11.24
C ARG A 102 -4.37 3.86 10.29
N ASN A 103 -3.55 4.72 9.70
CA ASN A 103 -2.46 4.32 8.81
C ASN A 103 -1.46 3.39 9.52
N ASN A 104 -1.06 3.76 10.74
CA ASN A 104 -0.16 2.97 11.57
C ASN A 104 -0.79 1.64 12.03
N ARG A 105 -2.09 1.63 12.36
CA ARG A 105 -2.78 0.39 12.76
C ARG A 105 -2.88 -0.58 11.59
N ALA A 106 -3.19 -0.10 10.40
CA ALA A 106 -3.17 -0.90 9.18
C ALA A 106 -1.77 -1.48 8.91
N GLN A 107 -0.70 -0.69 9.11
CA GLN A 107 0.68 -1.17 8.95
C GLN A 107 1.00 -2.30 9.94
N ALA A 108 0.65 -2.14 11.22
CA ALA A 108 0.87 -3.15 12.24
C ALA A 108 0.10 -4.45 11.94
N LEU A 109 -1.16 -4.35 11.48
CA LEU A 109 -1.96 -5.50 11.06
C LEU A 109 -1.35 -6.23 9.84
N ARG A 110 -0.87 -5.47 8.85
CA ARG A 110 -0.15 -6.05 7.70
C ARG A 110 1.15 -6.74 8.12
N ARG A 111 1.84 -6.24 9.13
CA ARG A 111 3.02 -6.90 9.68
C ARG A 111 2.68 -8.21 10.40
N LEU A 112 1.58 -8.23 11.15
CA LEU A 112 1.09 -9.41 11.85
C LEU A 112 0.66 -10.52 10.88
N TYR A 113 -0.18 -10.20 9.89
CA TYR A 113 -0.88 -11.21 9.08
C TYR A 113 -0.48 -11.24 7.60
N GLY A 114 0.39 -10.33 7.18
CA GLY A 114 0.85 -10.22 5.80
C GLY A 114 -0.17 -9.58 4.84
N ASP A 115 0.31 -9.28 3.63
CA ASP A 115 -0.47 -8.57 2.61
C ASP A 115 -1.45 -9.49 1.84
N THR A 116 -1.35 -10.80 2.01
CA THR A 116 -2.27 -11.80 1.45
C THR A 116 -3.43 -12.12 2.40
N MET A 117 -3.62 -11.33 3.45
CA MET A 117 -4.66 -11.50 4.49
C MET A 117 -6.09 -11.66 3.95
N LEU A 118 -6.37 -11.28 2.70
CA LEU A 118 -7.69 -11.46 2.08
C LEU A 118 -7.96 -12.90 1.60
N LEU A 119 -6.92 -13.71 1.43
CA LEU A 119 -6.98 -15.05 0.85
C LEU A 119 -6.85 -16.17 1.89
N GLN A 120 -6.61 -15.83 3.16
CA GLN A 120 -6.31 -16.79 4.25
C GLN A 120 -5.21 -17.81 3.87
N THR A 121 -4.27 -17.40 3.03
CA THR A 121 -3.15 -18.24 2.61
C THR A 121 -1.94 -18.01 3.50
N PHE A 122 -1.10 -19.05 3.61
CA PHE A 122 0.19 -18.95 4.29
C PHE A 122 1.02 -17.80 3.73
N ASN A 123 1.49 -16.92 4.62
CA ASN A 123 2.35 -15.81 4.25
C ASN A 123 3.67 -15.88 5.04
N PRO A 124 4.80 -16.20 4.39
CA PRO A 124 6.08 -16.34 5.08
C PRO A 124 6.60 -15.03 5.68
N ARG A 125 6.03 -13.88 5.30
CA ARG A 125 6.40 -12.56 5.84
C ARG A 125 5.52 -12.10 7.01
N ALA A 126 4.41 -12.79 7.27
CA ALA A 126 3.57 -12.54 8.44
C ALA A 126 4.32 -12.91 9.73
N LEU A 127 4.02 -12.26 10.84
CA LEU A 127 4.51 -12.71 12.14
C LEU A 127 3.68 -13.88 12.66
N VAL A 128 2.37 -13.84 12.43
CA VAL A 128 1.45 -14.91 12.82
C VAL A 128 1.35 -15.91 11.68
N GLN A 129 1.93 -17.10 11.88
CA GLN A 129 1.96 -18.18 10.88
C GLN A 129 0.77 -19.14 11.01
N ALA A 130 0.23 -19.31 12.21
CA ALA A 130 -0.97 -20.10 12.49
C ALA A 130 -1.97 -19.20 13.21
N CYS A 131 -3.08 -18.90 12.56
CA CYS A 131 -4.10 -17.98 13.07
C CYS A 131 -5.49 -18.56 12.83
N ASP A 132 -6.44 -18.20 13.69
CA ASP A 132 -7.86 -18.45 13.43
C ASP A 132 -8.29 -17.64 12.19
N GLY A 133 -9.04 -18.27 11.29
CA GLY A 133 -9.56 -17.62 10.10
C GLY A 133 -10.41 -16.39 10.43
N GLN A 134 -11.14 -16.41 11.55
CA GLN A 134 -11.93 -15.25 12.00
C GLN A 134 -11.07 -14.06 12.42
N GLU A 135 -9.93 -14.32 13.06
CA GLU A 135 -9.00 -13.26 13.47
C GLU A 135 -8.37 -12.58 12.25
N ILE A 136 -7.93 -13.35 11.25
CA ILE A 136 -7.42 -12.79 9.98
C ILE A 136 -8.51 -11.97 9.27
N ILE A 137 -9.75 -12.47 9.19
CA ILE A 137 -10.86 -11.74 8.55
C ILE A 137 -11.08 -10.39 9.26
N LYS A 138 -11.13 -10.40 10.60
CA LYS A 138 -11.30 -9.17 11.40
C LYS A 138 -10.15 -8.20 11.18
N ALA A 139 -8.91 -8.69 11.15
CA ALA A 139 -7.73 -7.89 10.90
C ALA A 139 -7.75 -7.27 9.49
N ALA A 140 -8.08 -8.04 8.47
CA ALA A 140 -8.19 -7.60 7.09
C ALA A 140 -9.26 -6.52 6.92
N LYS A 141 -10.45 -6.73 7.48
CA LYS A 141 -11.52 -5.73 7.52
C LYS A 141 -11.06 -4.44 8.19
N THR A 142 -10.42 -4.56 9.35
CA THR A 142 -9.94 -3.40 10.11
C THR A 142 -8.90 -2.60 9.32
N ALA A 143 -7.91 -3.29 8.73
CA ALA A 143 -6.87 -2.64 7.93
C ALA A 143 -7.45 -1.92 6.72
N LEU A 144 -8.33 -2.56 5.95
CA LEU A 144 -8.95 -1.92 4.78
C LEU A 144 -9.85 -0.74 5.18
N SER A 145 -10.66 -0.87 6.23
CA SER A 145 -11.52 0.21 6.73
C SER A 145 -10.70 1.40 7.25
N ASP A 146 -9.59 1.15 7.92
CA ASP A 146 -8.68 2.20 8.38
C ASP A 146 -8.03 2.96 7.23
N LEU A 147 -7.57 2.25 6.20
CA LEU A 147 -6.97 2.85 5.02
C LEU A 147 -8.00 3.64 4.20
N ASP A 148 -9.19 3.07 3.99
CA ASP A 148 -10.31 3.75 3.33
C ASP A 148 -10.66 5.06 4.06
N GLU A 149 -10.78 5.01 5.38
CA GLU A 149 -11.15 6.17 6.19
C GLU A 149 -10.03 7.20 6.27
N ALA A 150 -8.76 6.80 6.43
CA ALA A 150 -7.62 7.71 6.40
C ALA A 150 -7.53 8.46 5.06
N ILE A 151 -7.73 7.74 3.94
CA ILE A 151 -7.77 8.34 2.61
C ILE A 151 -8.94 9.29 2.49
N ARG A 152 -10.14 8.90 2.94
CA ARG A 152 -11.35 9.73 2.87
C ARG A 152 -11.21 11.03 3.68
N LEU A 153 -10.61 10.96 4.87
CA LEU A 153 -10.43 12.09 5.77
C LEU A 153 -9.43 13.13 5.23
N LEU A 154 -8.37 12.66 4.58
CA LEU A 154 -7.25 13.52 4.18
C LEU A 154 -7.27 13.91 2.70
N THR A 155 -7.98 13.19 1.83
CA THR A 155 -8.02 13.51 0.40
C THR A 155 -8.67 14.88 0.19
N PRO A 156 -7.97 15.85 -0.44
CA PRO A 156 -8.54 17.16 -0.67
C PRO A 156 -9.73 17.10 -1.62
N LYS A 157 -10.73 17.98 -1.38
CA LYS A 157 -11.94 18.04 -2.23
C LYS A 157 -11.70 18.61 -3.63
N SER A 158 -10.58 19.31 -3.82
CA SER A 158 -10.18 19.89 -5.10
C SER A 158 -8.82 19.35 -5.53
N LEU A 159 -8.67 19.11 -6.83
CA LEU A 159 -7.41 18.63 -7.42
C LEU A 159 -6.24 19.61 -7.25
N PHE A 160 -6.54 20.90 -7.03
CA PHE A 160 -5.56 21.98 -6.86
C PHE A 160 -5.38 22.41 -5.41
N ALA A 161 -6.06 21.76 -4.46
CA ALA A 161 -5.92 22.11 -3.05
C ALA A 161 -4.52 21.74 -2.54
N LEU A 162 -3.92 22.68 -1.82
CA LEU A 162 -2.64 22.50 -1.14
C LEU A 162 -2.81 21.51 0.03
N VAL A 163 -1.81 20.66 0.25
CA VAL A 163 -1.78 19.76 1.42
C VAL A 163 -0.55 20.05 2.27
N SER A 164 -0.68 19.86 3.59
CA SER A 164 0.50 19.92 4.46
C SER A 164 1.45 18.75 4.16
N PRO A 165 2.76 18.89 4.42
CA PRO A 165 3.72 17.81 4.20
C PRO A 165 3.33 16.51 4.92
N GLN A 166 2.78 16.63 6.12
CA GLN A 166 2.32 15.48 6.91
C GLN A 166 1.10 14.82 6.28
N THR A 167 0.10 15.60 5.84
CA THR A 167 -1.06 15.07 5.13
C THR A 167 -0.65 14.32 3.86
N GLY A 168 0.23 14.92 3.05
CA GLY A 168 0.79 14.28 1.86
C GLY A 168 1.49 12.97 2.17
N LYS A 169 2.32 12.93 3.22
CA LYS A 169 3.00 11.69 3.67
C LYS A 169 2.00 10.61 4.10
N ILE A 170 0.96 10.96 4.86
CA ILE A 170 -0.03 9.99 5.33
C ILE A 170 -0.83 9.44 4.13
N LEU A 171 -1.27 10.29 3.20
CA LEU A 171 -1.95 9.85 1.97
C LEU A 171 -1.07 8.94 1.12
N SER A 172 0.17 9.36 0.89
CA SER A 172 1.21 8.60 0.20
C SER A 172 1.34 7.18 0.76
N LEU A 173 1.46 7.06 2.09
CA LEU A 173 1.52 5.78 2.76
C LEU A 173 0.19 5.01 2.65
N ALA A 174 -0.95 5.63 2.94
CA ALA A 174 -2.25 4.93 2.97
C ALA A 174 -2.59 4.30 1.62
N TYR A 175 -2.42 5.05 0.54
CA TYR A 175 -2.60 4.54 -0.82
C TYR A 175 -1.64 3.38 -1.12
N THR A 176 -0.34 3.54 -0.79
CA THR A 176 0.66 2.50 -1.03
C THR A 176 0.39 1.22 -0.24
N GLN A 177 -0.06 1.34 1.01
CA GLN A 177 -0.41 0.20 1.84
C GLN A 177 -1.63 -0.55 1.30
N ARG A 178 -2.68 0.17 0.90
CA ARG A 178 -3.89 -0.44 0.32
C ARG A 178 -3.57 -1.11 -1.03
N ALA A 179 -2.77 -0.44 -1.86
CA ALA A 179 -2.25 -0.99 -3.10
C ALA A 179 -1.47 -2.30 -2.89
N ALA A 180 -0.63 -2.38 -1.85
CA ALA A 180 0.13 -3.59 -1.54
C ALA A 180 -0.78 -4.78 -1.20
N ILE A 181 -1.83 -4.57 -0.38
CA ILE A 181 -2.83 -5.62 -0.07
C ILE A 181 -3.50 -6.08 -1.36
N TYR A 182 -4.00 -5.16 -2.19
CA TYR A 182 -4.67 -5.50 -3.45
C TYR A 182 -3.73 -6.20 -4.43
N HIS A 183 -2.50 -5.72 -4.58
CA HIS A 183 -1.52 -6.28 -5.49
C HIS A 183 -1.11 -7.70 -5.09
N MET A 184 -0.83 -7.92 -3.80
CA MET A 184 -0.49 -9.25 -3.30
C MET A 184 -1.67 -10.21 -3.37
N THR A 185 -2.89 -9.71 -3.09
CA THR A 185 -4.13 -10.49 -3.29
C THR A 185 -4.25 -10.93 -4.76
N ALA A 186 -4.22 -10.00 -5.71
CA ALA A 186 -4.31 -10.34 -7.14
C ALA A 186 -3.22 -11.32 -7.60
N LYS A 187 -1.98 -11.13 -7.13
CA LYS A 187 -0.83 -11.96 -7.51
C LYS A 187 -0.96 -13.40 -6.99
N SER A 188 -1.54 -13.57 -5.82
CA SER A 188 -1.73 -14.88 -5.18
C SER A 188 -3.11 -15.49 -5.44
N MET A 189 -3.98 -14.81 -6.19
CA MET A 189 -5.32 -15.27 -6.52
C MET A 189 -5.28 -16.23 -7.72
N SER A 190 -5.40 -17.53 -7.43
CA SER A 190 -5.70 -18.58 -8.42
C SER A 190 -7.21 -18.87 -8.43
N ASP A 191 -7.67 -19.73 -7.51
CA ASP A 191 -9.07 -20.11 -7.28
C ASP A 191 -9.54 -19.79 -5.85
N SER A 192 -8.68 -19.09 -5.08
CA SER A 192 -8.96 -18.74 -3.69
C SER A 192 -10.07 -17.70 -3.60
N ARG A 193 -11.09 -17.99 -2.79
CA ARG A 193 -12.16 -17.04 -2.46
C ARG A 193 -11.62 -15.92 -1.58
N ILE A 194 -12.22 -14.75 -1.69
CA ILE A 194 -11.95 -13.62 -0.80
C ILE A 194 -12.71 -13.83 0.51
N TYR A 195 -11.99 -13.79 1.62
CA TYR A 195 -12.55 -13.97 2.97
C TYR A 195 -12.70 -12.61 3.65
N LEU A 196 -13.72 -11.85 3.26
CA LEU A 196 -14.00 -10.52 3.81
C LEU A 196 -15.45 -10.29 4.26
N GLY A 197 -16.32 -11.32 4.21
CA GLY A 197 -17.75 -11.16 4.52
C GLY A 197 -18.50 -10.28 3.50
N GLU A 198 -19.83 -10.30 3.51
CA GLU A 198 -20.65 -9.61 2.49
C GLU A 198 -20.68 -8.07 2.64
N ASP A 199 -20.15 -7.54 3.74
CA ASP A 199 -20.13 -6.11 4.09
C ASP A 199 -19.02 -5.30 3.41
N ARG A 200 -18.13 -5.95 2.64
CA ARG A 200 -17.00 -5.30 1.97
C ARG A 200 -17.07 -5.40 0.45
N LYS A 201 -16.80 -4.27 -0.21
CA LYS A 201 -16.78 -4.16 -1.67
C LYS A 201 -15.81 -5.14 -2.34
N GLU A 202 -14.71 -5.48 -1.68
CA GLU A 202 -13.66 -6.37 -2.21
C GLU A 202 -14.08 -7.84 -2.27
N THR A 203 -15.15 -8.24 -1.59
CA THR A 203 -15.58 -9.65 -1.53
C THR A 203 -15.99 -10.18 -2.90
N GLU A 204 -16.56 -9.33 -3.75
CA GLU A 204 -16.99 -9.68 -5.11
C GLU A 204 -15.93 -9.34 -6.18
N TRP A 205 -14.75 -8.86 -5.78
CA TRP A 205 -13.74 -8.43 -6.74
C TRP A 205 -13.08 -9.62 -7.43
N THR A 206 -12.99 -9.53 -8.75
CA THR A 206 -12.17 -10.44 -9.55
C THR A 206 -10.69 -10.08 -9.40
N ARG A 207 -9.80 -11.00 -9.79
CA ARG A 207 -8.37 -10.74 -9.89
C ARG A 207 -8.07 -9.46 -10.67
N ILE A 208 -8.73 -9.27 -11.81
CA ILE A 208 -8.57 -8.06 -12.65
C ILE A 208 -8.93 -6.81 -11.85
N LYS A 209 -10.02 -6.85 -11.08
CA LYS A 209 -10.44 -5.70 -10.27
C LYS A 209 -9.43 -5.34 -9.18
N PHE A 210 -8.83 -6.33 -8.53
CA PHE A 210 -7.72 -6.09 -7.60
C PHE A 210 -6.49 -5.52 -8.30
N GLU A 211 -6.13 -5.98 -9.51
CA GLU A 211 -5.01 -5.41 -10.27
C GLU A 211 -5.26 -3.94 -10.65
N GLU A 212 -6.45 -3.61 -11.14
CA GLU A 212 -6.85 -2.23 -11.44
C GLU A 212 -6.83 -1.33 -10.21
N ALA A 213 -7.39 -1.81 -9.09
CA ALA A 213 -7.44 -1.07 -7.84
C ALA A 213 -6.03 -0.83 -7.27
N ALA A 214 -5.17 -1.84 -7.32
CA ALA A 214 -3.77 -1.73 -6.91
C ALA A 214 -3.01 -0.70 -7.76
N SER A 215 -3.15 -0.77 -9.09
CA SER A 215 -2.49 0.18 -9.99
C SER A 215 -2.93 1.62 -9.73
N ARG A 216 -4.24 1.84 -9.54
CA ARG A 216 -4.80 3.16 -9.22
C ARG A 216 -4.27 3.71 -7.90
N ASP A 217 -4.22 2.87 -6.86
CA ASP A 217 -3.72 3.29 -5.55
C ASP A 217 -2.20 3.52 -5.58
N PHE A 218 -1.41 2.71 -6.29
CA PHE A 218 0.01 2.98 -6.48
C PHE A 218 0.26 4.30 -7.22
N ALA A 219 -0.56 4.62 -8.23
CA ALA A 219 -0.47 5.90 -8.93
C ALA A 219 -0.76 7.08 -7.99
N GLN A 220 -1.76 6.97 -7.11
CA GLN A 220 -2.00 7.99 -6.07
C GLN A 220 -0.86 8.06 -5.06
N GLY A 221 -0.34 6.93 -4.58
CA GLY A 221 0.84 6.89 -3.70
C GLY A 221 2.04 7.61 -4.32
N GLY A 222 2.30 7.39 -5.61
CA GLY A 222 3.33 8.07 -6.39
C GLY A 222 3.07 9.57 -6.53
N ARG A 223 1.82 9.98 -6.78
CA ARG A 223 1.41 11.40 -6.85
C ARG A 223 1.70 12.17 -5.56
N PHE A 224 1.58 11.50 -4.40
CA PHE A 224 1.93 12.06 -3.09
C PHE A 224 3.41 11.81 -2.69
N GLY A 225 4.27 11.38 -3.62
CA GLY A 225 5.73 11.32 -3.44
C GLY A 225 6.30 9.97 -2.99
N ASN A 226 5.57 8.87 -3.11
CA ASN A 226 6.14 7.53 -2.87
C ASN A 226 6.79 6.97 -4.15
N GLU A 227 8.12 6.95 -4.20
CA GLU A 227 8.86 6.46 -5.38
C GLU A 227 8.65 4.97 -5.66
N ILE A 228 8.50 4.14 -4.62
CA ILE A 228 8.21 2.71 -4.80
C ILE A 228 6.83 2.54 -5.42
N ALA A 229 5.82 3.30 -4.93
CA ALA A 229 4.49 3.28 -5.49
C ALA A 229 4.47 3.76 -6.95
N LYS A 230 5.25 4.81 -7.28
CA LYS A 230 5.38 5.31 -8.65
C LYS A 230 5.90 4.24 -9.61
N GLN A 231 6.93 3.49 -9.21
CA GLN A 231 7.46 2.38 -10.00
C GLN A 231 6.45 1.22 -10.11
N LEU A 232 5.78 0.89 -9.01
CA LEU A 232 4.78 -0.18 -8.98
C LEU A 232 3.51 0.19 -9.78
N ALA A 233 3.16 1.47 -9.89
CA ALA A 233 2.01 1.92 -10.67
C ALA A 233 2.13 1.52 -12.15
N VAL A 234 3.32 1.70 -12.73
CA VAL A 234 3.63 1.33 -14.12
C VAL A 234 3.59 -0.18 -14.31
N SER A 235 4.29 -0.93 -13.45
CA SER A 235 4.39 -2.40 -13.59
C SER A 235 3.07 -3.13 -13.31
N THR A 236 2.17 -2.54 -12.53
CA THR A 236 0.86 -3.12 -12.22
C THR A 236 -0.25 -2.71 -13.18
N ASN A 237 -0.05 -1.68 -14.03
CA ASN A 237 -1.05 -1.21 -14.98
C ASN A 237 -1.38 -2.29 -16.04
N PRO A 238 -2.63 -2.81 -16.09
CA PRO A 238 -3.04 -3.84 -17.05
C PRO A 238 -2.85 -3.41 -18.51
N THR A 239 -3.14 -2.15 -18.83
CA THR A 239 -2.96 -1.59 -20.17
C THR A 239 -1.48 -1.55 -20.54
N ALA A 240 -0.62 -1.06 -19.64
CA ALA A 240 0.83 -1.04 -19.86
C ALA A 240 1.43 -2.45 -20.03
N LYS A 241 0.87 -3.46 -19.35
CA LYS A 241 1.23 -4.87 -19.55
C LYS A 241 0.85 -5.36 -20.95
N LEU A 242 -0.40 -5.13 -21.38
CA LEU A 242 -0.90 -5.54 -22.70
C LEU A 242 -0.11 -4.84 -23.83
N CYS A 243 0.02 -3.52 -23.79
CA CYS A 243 0.86 -2.77 -24.74
C CYS A 243 2.30 -3.30 -24.74
N GLY A 244 2.81 -3.72 -23.57
CA GLY A 244 4.12 -4.36 -23.45
C GLY A 244 4.24 -5.70 -24.12
N GLN A 245 3.23 -6.55 -23.97
CA GLN A 245 3.18 -7.84 -24.65
C GLN A 245 3.08 -7.63 -26.16
N MET A 246 2.19 -6.75 -26.62
CA MET A 246 2.03 -6.41 -28.04
C MET A 246 3.31 -5.89 -28.67
N VAL A 247 4.01 -4.94 -28.01
CA VAL A 247 5.28 -4.41 -28.51
C VAL A 247 6.37 -5.49 -28.50
N ARG A 248 6.46 -6.32 -27.46
CA ARG A 248 7.41 -7.45 -27.43
C ARG A 248 7.11 -8.46 -28.53
N GLU A 249 5.85 -8.77 -28.79
CA GLU A 249 5.43 -9.67 -29.85
C GLU A 249 5.71 -9.09 -31.24
N ALA A 250 5.44 -7.79 -31.44
CA ALA A 250 5.77 -7.09 -32.68
C ALA A 250 7.28 -7.05 -32.93
N LEU A 251 8.08 -6.72 -31.92
CA LEU A 251 9.54 -6.79 -31.99
C LEU A 251 10.03 -8.23 -32.23
N LYS A 252 9.39 -9.23 -31.64
CA LYS A 252 9.76 -10.63 -31.90
C LYS A 252 9.48 -11.03 -33.35
N LYS A 253 8.34 -10.60 -33.91
CA LYS A 253 7.94 -10.90 -35.30
C LYS A 253 8.79 -10.16 -36.35
N GLU A 254 9.16 -8.91 -36.11
CA GLU A 254 10.02 -8.13 -37.02
C GLU A 254 11.46 -8.68 -37.11
N TYR A 255 11.91 -9.35 -36.06
CA TYR A 255 13.28 -9.89 -35.97
C TYR A 255 13.32 -11.42 -36.01
N GLU A 256 12.18 -12.10 -36.22
CA GLU A 256 12.16 -13.48 -36.68
C GLU A 256 12.62 -13.48 -38.15
N PRO A 257 13.70 -14.19 -38.51
CA PRO A 257 14.15 -14.22 -39.89
C PRO A 257 13.05 -14.83 -40.76
N ALA A 258 12.67 -14.12 -41.83
CA ALA A 258 11.86 -14.68 -42.91
C ALA A 258 12.62 -15.86 -43.52
N TYR A 259 12.40 -17.06 -42.97
CA TYR A 259 12.63 -18.30 -43.68
C TYR A 259 11.31 -18.67 -44.35
N GLU A 260 11.07 -18.05 -45.50
CA GLU A 260 10.19 -18.59 -46.54
C GLU A 260 11.08 -18.90 -47.75
N ASP A 261 11.27 -20.21 -47.95
CA ASP A 261 11.76 -20.99 -49.10
C ASP A 261 13.10 -20.65 -49.80
#